data_AF-X1GCD6-F1
#
_entry.id   AF-X1GCD6-F1
#
_cell.length_a   1.000
_cell.length_b   1.000
_cell.length_c   1.000
_cell.angle_alpha   90.00
_cell.angle_beta   90.00
_cell.angle_gamma   90.00
#
_symmetry.space_group_name_H-M   'P 1'
#
loop_
_entity.id
_entity.type
_entity.pdbx_description
1 polymer ?
#
loop_
_entity_poly.entity_id
_entity_poly.type
_entity_poly.pdbx_seq_one_letter_code
_entity_poly.pdbx_strand_id
1 'polypeptide(L)'
;IFMLTTEPKRLVQSLMQVAKLPYRIGYTLYAALRFIPLAYEEHKNITNAHLVRGVGFSRIGLFSKLNLLKSSVIPLLISGIRKAQDVSIAMDSRGFGAYKKSFIN
;
A
#
# COMPACT_ATOMS: atom_id res chain seq x y z
N ILE A 1 -4.97 -16.36 14.86
CA ILE A 1 -6.18 -16.99 14.27
C ILE A 1 -7.10 -15.93 13.64
N PHE A 2 -7.52 -14.88 14.36
CA PHE A 2 -8.40 -13.80 13.83
C PHE A 2 -7.89 -13.08 12.56
N MET A 3 -6.56 -12.86 12.44
CA MET A 3 -5.93 -12.19 11.30
C MET A 3 -5.97 -12.99 9.98
N LEU A 4 -6.15 -14.32 10.06
CA LEU A 4 -6.14 -15.23 8.90
C LEU A 4 -7.56 -15.61 8.43
N THR A 5 -8.57 -15.43 9.28
CA THR A 5 -9.96 -15.86 9.02
C THR A 5 -10.94 -14.71 8.83
N THR A 6 -10.52 -13.47 9.09
CA THR A 6 -11.39 -12.29 9.01
C THR A 6 -11.16 -11.55 7.70
N GLU A 7 -12.23 -11.22 6.97
CA GLU A 7 -12.14 -10.32 5.83
C GLU A 7 -11.51 -8.98 6.28
N PRO A 8 -10.50 -8.44 5.56
CA PRO A 8 -9.84 -7.19 5.92
C PRO A 8 -10.82 -6.03 6.17
N LYS A 9 -11.96 -6.05 5.46
CA LYS A 9 -13.08 -5.12 5.64
C LYS A 9 -13.66 -5.15 7.06
N ARG A 10 -13.93 -6.33 7.61
CA ARG A 10 -14.48 -6.51 8.96
C ARG A 10 -13.48 -6.09 10.03
N LEU A 11 -12.19 -6.36 9.82
CA LEU A 11 -11.11 -5.89 10.69
C LEU A 11 -11.06 -4.36 10.77
N VAL A 12 -11.14 -3.67 9.62
CA VAL A 12 -11.16 -2.19 9.61
C VAL A 12 -12.42 -1.65 10.27
N GLN A 13 -13.58 -2.26 10.02
CA GLN A 13 -14.84 -1.84 10.67
C GLN A 13 -14.78 -1.98 12.19
N SER A 14 -14.27 -3.11 12.71
CA SER A 14 -14.07 -3.26 14.16
C SER A 14 -13.06 -2.26 14.73
N LEU A 15 -11.98 -1.98 13.99
CA LEU A 15 -10.97 -1.02 14.41
C LEU A 15 -11.51 0.41 14.43
N MET A 16 -12.34 0.78 13.45
CA MET A 16 -13.04 2.08 13.42
C MET A 16 -14.01 2.24 14.60
N GLN A 17 -14.72 1.17 14.98
CA GLN A 17 -15.65 1.17 16.12
C GLN A 17 -14.92 1.32 17.45
N VAL A 18 -13.81 0.61 17.64
CA VAL A 18 -13.02 0.66 18.89
C VAL A 18 -12.26 1.99 19.01
N ALA A 19 -11.68 2.49 17.91
CA ALA A 19 -10.87 3.72 17.92
C ALA A 19 -11.67 5.01 17.71
N LYS A 20 -13.01 4.94 17.53
CA LYS A 20 -13.90 6.08 17.23
C LYS A 20 -13.35 7.03 16.14
N LEU A 21 -12.75 6.46 15.09
CA LEU A 21 -12.07 7.24 14.06
C LEU A 21 -13.08 7.99 13.16
N PRO A 22 -12.80 9.23 12.76
CA PRO A 22 -13.60 9.93 11.76
C PRO A 22 -13.68 9.13 10.45
N TYR A 23 -14.85 9.13 9.81
CA TYR A 23 -15.15 8.37 8.59
C TYR A 23 -14.07 8.48 7.50
N ARG A 24 -13.51 9.67 7.30
CA ARG A 24 -12.43 9.91 6.33
C ARG A 24 -11.18 9.06 6.62
N ILE A 25 -10.78 8.97 7.89
CA ILE A 25 -9.60 8.19 8.31
C ILE A 25 -9.88 6.69 8.17
N GLY A 26 -11.09 6.25 8.49
CA GLY A 26 -11.49 4.86 8.33
C GLY A 26 -11.46 4.38 6.88
N TYR A 27 -11.95 5.20 5.95
CA TYR A 27 -11.91 4.89 4.52
C TYR A 27 -10.47 4.87 3.98
N THR A 28 -9.65 5.85 4.37
CA THR A 28 -8.22 5.87 4.00
C THR A 28 -7.48 4.65 4.55
N LEU A 29 -7.78 4.22 5.78
CA LEU A 29 -7.20 3.02 6.37
C LEU A 29 -7.63 1.75 5.63
N TYR A 30 -8.91 1.63 5.27
CA TYR A 30 -9.40 0.52 4.45
C TYR A 30 -8.70 0.47 3.07
N ALA A 31 -8.57 1.62 2.42
CA ALA A 31 -7.86 1.74 1.15
C ALA A 31 -6.36 1.37 1.31
N ALA A 32 -5.72 1.80 2.40
CA ALA A 32 -4.33 1.47 2.70
C ALA A 32 -4.14 -0.05 2.92
N LEU A 33 -5.05 -0.73 3.62
CA LEU A 33 -4.95 -2.19 3.77
C LEU A 33 -5.09 -2.92 2.44
N ARG A 34 -5.94 -2.43 1.53
CA ARG A 34 -6.04 -2.97 0.16
C ARG A 34 -4.80 -2.68 -0.68
N PHE A 35 -4.03 -1.65 -0.32
CA PHE A 35 -2.78 -1.30 -0.99
C PHE A 35 -1.61 -2.24 -0.62
N ILE A 36 -1.62 -2.86 0.57
CA ILE A 36 -0.58 -3.80 1.00
C ILE A 36 -0.34 -4.95 0.00
N PRO A 37 -1.34 -5.73 -0.43
CA PRO A 37 -1.12 -6.83 -1.38
C PRO A 37 -0.59 -6.32 -2.74
N LEU A 38 -1.03 -5.14 -3.16
CA LEU A 38 -0.55 -4.51 -4.38
C LEU A 38 0.92 -4.09 -4.28
N ALA A 39 1.33 -3.54 -3.13
CA ALA A 39 2.73 -3.18 -2.86
C ALA A 39 3.63 -4.42 -2.80
N TYR A 40 3.11 -5.55 -2.31
CA TYR A 40 3.85 -6.82 -2.30
C TYR A 40 4.11 -7.35 -3.72
N GLU A 41 3.10 -7.35 -4.58
CA GLU A 41 3.27 -7.72 -5.99
C GLU A 41 4.25 -6.79 -6.70
N GLU A 42 4.18 -5.48 -6.45
CA GLU A 42 5.13 -4.51 -7.02
C GLU A 42 6.57 -4.78 -6.56
N HIS A 43 6.77 -5.04 -5.27
CA HIS A 43 8.08 -5.40 -4.73
C HIS A 43 8.64 -6.67 -5.40
N LYS A 44 7.79 -7.68 -5.62
CA LYS A 44 8.16 -8.91 -6.34
C LYS A 44 8.52 -8.61 -7.79
N ASN A 45 7.77 -7.76 -8.47
CA ASN A 45 8.08 -7.33 -9.84
C ASN A 45 9.42 -6.58 -9.93
N ILE A 46 9.68 -5.66 -9.01
CA ILE A 46 10.96 -4.94 -8.93
C ILE A 46 12.11 -5.93 -8.68
N THR A 47 11.92 -6.87 -7.77
CA THR A 47 12.93 -7.90 -7.47
C THR A 47 13.21 -8.77 -8.69
N ASN A 48 12.17 -9.23 -9.40
CA ASN A 48 12.30 -10.01 -10.63
C ASN A 48 13.00 -9.21 -11.73
N ALA A 49 12.69 -7.91 -11.89
CA ALA A 49 13.37 -7.05 -12.84
C ALA A 49 14.87 -6.90 -12.54
N HIS A 50 15.25 -6.82 -11.26
CA HIS A 50 16.66 -6.81 -10.86
C HIS A 50 17.34 -8.17 -11.08
N LEU A 51 16.64 -9.28 -10.87
CA LEU A 51 17.15 -10.61 -11.19
C LEU A 51 17.43 -10.77 -12.69
N VAL A 52 16.51 -10.32 -13.56
CA VAL A 52 16.70 -10.35 -15.03
C VAL A 52 17.88 -9.48 -15.47
N ARG A 53 18.10 -8.35 -14.81
CA ARG A 53 19.27 -7.47 -15.07
C ARG A 53 20.60 -8.06 -14.58
N GLY A 54 20.60 -9.27 -14.04
CA GLY A 54 21.81 -9.95 -13.59
C GLY A 54 22.42 -9.32 -12.34
N VAL A 55 21.62 -8.58 -11.54
CA VAL A 55 22.08 -8.00 -10.29
C VAL A 55 22.24 -9.14 -9.27
N GLY A 56 23.38 -9.83 -9.34
CA GLY A 56 23.64 -11.05 -8.59
C GLY A 56 23.87 -10.78 -7.11
N PHE A 57 23.02 -11.36 -6.25
CA PHE A 57 23.18 -11.38 -4.78
C PHE A 57 24.38 -12.22 -4.30
N SER A 58 25.19 -12.76 -5.22
CA SER A 58 26.12 -13.87 -4.96
C SER A 58 27.42 -13.48 -4.27
N ARG A 59 27.87 -12.20 -4.31
CA ARG A 59 29.11 -11.76 -3.63
C ARG A 59 29.04 -10.30 -3.23
N ILE A 60 28.46 -10.00 -2.07
CA ILE A 60 28.16 -8.63 -1.70
C ILE A 60 28.51 -8.38 -0.22
N GLY A 61 29.60 -7.64 0.01
CA GLY A 61 29.91 -7.05 1.32
C GLY A 61 28.83 -6.04 1.75
N LEU A 62 28.84 -5.61 3.03
CA LEU A 62 27.78 -4.75 3.60
C LEU A 62 27.42 -3.53 2.74
N PHE A 63 28.41 -2.89 2.11
CA PHE A 63 28.20 -1.72 1.25
C PHE A 63 27.37 -2.01 -0.01
N SER A 64 27.60 -3.15 -0.67
CA SER A 64 26.83 -3.48 -1.85
C SER A 64 25.40 -3.95 -1.50
N LYS A 65 25.18 -4.47 -0.28
CA LYS A 65 23.84 -4.80 0.24
C LYS A 65 22.98 -3.53 0.41
N LEU A 66 23.60 -2.45 0.87
CA LEU A 66 22.93 -1.14 0.97
C LEU A 66 22.58 -0.56 -0.40
N ASN A 67 23.45 -0.71 -1.40
CA ASN A 67 23.18 -0.25 -2.76
C ASN A 67 22.05 -1.04 -3.42
N LEU A 68 22.00 -2.37 -3.20
CA LEU A 68 20.87 -3.21 -3.63
C LEU A 68 19.56 -2.77 -2.99
N LEU A 69 19.55 -2.53 -1.67
CA LEU A 69 18.36 -2.08 -0.96
C LEU A 69 17.85 -0.75 -1.52
N LYS A 70 18.75 0.22 -1.76
CA LYS A 70 18.39 1.49 -2.39
C LYS A 70 17.77 1.28 -3.78
N SER A 71 18.30 0.34 -4.57
CA SER A 71 17.81 0.05 -5.92
C SER A 71 16.39 -0.53 -5.96
N SER A 72 15.95 -1.23 -4.90
CA SER A 72 14.56 -1.71 -4.79
C SER A 72 13.62 -0.71 -4.10
N VAL A 73 14.12 0.03 -3.11
CA VAL A 73 13.30 0.98 -2.34
C VAL A 73 12.92 2.21 -3.18
N ILE A 74 13.84 2.76 -3.97
CA ILE A 74 13.56 3.97 -4.77
C ILE A 74 12.41 3.75 -5.76
N PRO A 75 12.40 2.69 -6.60
CA PRO A 75 11.28 2.42 -7.51
C PRO A 75 9.96 2.17 -6.78
N LEU A 76 10.00 1.47 -5.64
CA LEU A 76 8.81 1.19 -4.84
C LEU A 76 8.19 2.48 -4.30
N LEU A 77 9.01 3.42 -3.81
CA LEU A 77 8.54 4.73 -3.34
C LEU A 77 7.94 5.57 -4.47
N ILE A 78 8.59 5.61 -5.63
CA ILE A 78 8.08 6.34 -6.81
C ILE A 78 6.73 5.76 -7.25
N SER A 79 6.62 4.42 -7.31
CA SER A 79 5.38 3.71 -7.64
C SER A 79 4.28 4.02 -6.62
N GLY A 80 4.61 4.05 -5.33
CA GLY A 80 3.70 4.42 -4.25
C GLY A 80 3.17 5.84 -4.36
N ILE A 81 4.05 6.82 -4.62
CA ILE A 81 3.66 8.23 -4.78
C ILE A 81 2.72 8.39 -5.98
N ARG A 82 3.07 7.81 -7.13
CA ARG A 82 2.22 7.88 -8.34
C ARG A 82 0.83 7.32 -8.07
N LYS A 83 0.75 6.16 -7.42
CA LYS A 83 -0.55 5.55 -7.11
C LYS A 83 -1.35 6.36 -6.09
N ALA A 84 -0.70 7.01 -5.12
CA ALA A 84 -1.39 7.92 -4.21
C ALA A 84 -2.00 9.13 -4.97
N GLN A 85 -1.29 9.67 -5.96
CA GLN A 85 -1.80 10.73 -6.83
C GLN A 85 -3.01 10.25 -7.65
N ASP A 86 -2.92 9.08 -8.27
CA ASP A 86 -4.01 8.49 -9.05
C ASP A 86 -5.27 8.29 -8.18
N VAL A 87 -5.09 7.81 -6.95
CA VAL A 87 -6.18 7.63 -5.98
C VAL A 87 -6.79 8.98 -5.57
N SER A 88 -5.96 10.00 -5.32
CA SER A 88 -6.46 11.35 -4.99
C SER A 88 -7.31 11.92 -6.13
N ILE A 89 -6.81 11.85 -7.37
CA ILE A 89 -7.52 12.33 -8.56
C ILE A 89 -8.84 11.57 -8.74
N ALA A 90 -8.83 10.25 -8.55
CA ALA A 90 -10.06 9.46 -8.60
C ALA A 90 -11.05 9.82 -7.49
N MET A 91 -10.57 10.12 -6.28
CA MET A 91 -11.41 10.57 -5.16
C MET A 91 -12.03 11.94 -5.44
N ASP A 92 -11.26 12.89 -5.96
CA ASP A 92 -11.74 14.22 -6.34
C ASP A 92 -12.78 14.14 -7.47
N SER A 93 -12.53 13.31 -8.49
CA SER A 93 -13.47 13.09 -9.60
C SER A 93 -14.82 12.52 -9.18
N ARG A 94 -14.85 11.74 -8.08
CA ARG A 94 -16.06 11.13 -7.52
C ARG A 94 -16.76 12.04 -6.50
N GLY A 95 -16.25 13.25 -6.27
CA GLY A 95 -16.77 14.18 -5.26
C GLY A 95 -16.54 13.69 -3.82
N PHE A 96 -15.48 12.92 -3.57
CA PHE A 96 -15.18 12.41 -2.24
C PHE A 96 -14.89 13.58 -1.28
N GLY A 97 -15.76 13.77 -0.28
CA GLY A 97 -15.70 14.91 0.64
C GLY A 97 -16.68 16.05 0.34
N ALA A 98 -17.39 16.02 -0.80
CA ALA A 98 -18.48 16.94 -1.12
C ALA A 98 -19.72 16.72 -0.23
N TYR A 99 -19.93 15.49 0.24
CA TYR A 99 -21.01 15.13 1.16
C TYR A 99 -20.46 14.60 2.49
N LYS A 100 -20.99 15.10 3.63
CA LYS A 100 -20.52 14.77 4.99
C LYS A 100 -20.93 13.37 5.47
N LYS A 101 -21.74 12.64 4.70
CA LYS A 101 -22.15 11.26 4.95
C LYS A 101 -22.36 10.54 3.61
N SER A 102 -21.76 9.36 3.45
CA SER A 102 -22.37 8.30 2.64
C SER A 102 -21.77 6.94 2.99
N PHE A 103 -22.39 6.29 3.96
CA PHE A 103 -22.61 4.84 3.97
C PHE A 103 -23.84 4.61 4.87
N ILE A 104 -25.01 4.75 4.26
CA ILE A 104 -26.22 4.03 4.69
C ILE A 104 -26.62 3.24 3.44
N ASN A 105 -26.10 2.02 3.33
CA ASN A 105 -26.82 0.75 3.13
C ASN A 105 -25.78 -0.35 2.94
#